data_AF-A0A661ZCW1-F1
#
_entry.id   AF-A0A661ZCW1-F1
#
_cell.length_a   1.000
_cell.length_b   1.000
_cell.length_c   1.000
_cell.angle_alpha   90.00
_cell.angle_beta   90.00
_cell.angle_gamma   90.00
#
_symmetry.space_group_name_H-M   'P 1'
#
loop_
_entity.id
_entity.type
_entity.pdbx_description
1 polymer ?
#
loop_
_entity_poly.entity_id
_entity_poly.type
_entity_poly.pdbx_seq_one_letter_code
_entity_poly.pdbx_strand_id
1 'polypeptide(L)' 'INEIQDIYRYIYVKGFNVTQAVRYIEANMSSTPERDEILAFIAKSTRGIMKGYTRIPGNSQ' A
#
# COMPACT_ATOMS: atom_id res chain seq x y z
N ILE A 1 -14.16 7.36 6.49
CA ILE A 1 -14.21 6.87 5.08
C ILE A 1 -12.88 7.13 4.33
N ASN A 2 -12.21 8.28 4.51
CA ASN A 2 -10.98 8.60 3.74
C ASN A 2 -9.74 7.76 4.10
N GLU A 3 -9.67 7.24 5.33
CA GLU A 3 -8.46 6.59 5.87
C GLU A 3 -8.06 5.31 5.11
N ILE A 4 -9.04 4.47 4.74
CA ILE A 4 -8.82 3.28 3.90
C ILE A 4 -8.26 3.67 2.52
N GLN A 5 -8.80 4.72 1.91
CA GLN A 5 -8.31 5.19 0.62
C GLN A 5 -6.88 5.72 0.71
N ASP A 6 -6.54 6.41 1.79
CA ASP A 6 -5.19 6.94 2.00
C ASP A 6 -4.16 5.82 2.16
N ILE A 7 -4.49 4.75 2.91
CA ILE A 7 -3.65 3.54 3.02
C ILE A 7 -3.36 2.97 1.62
N TYR A 8 -4.39 2.78 0.80
CA TYR A 8 -4.21 2.26 -0.56
C TYR A 8 -3.42 3.21 -1.48
N ARG A 9 -3.52 4.53 -1.30
CA ARG A 9 -2.67 5.49 -2.02
C ARG A 9 -1.20 5.35 -1.64
N TYR A 10 -0.88 5.13 -0.35
CA TYR A 10 0.49 4.91 0.08
C TYR A 10 1.08 3.62 -0.48
N ILE A 11 0.29 2.56 -0.56
CA ILE A 11 0.74 1.25 -1.05
C ILE A 11 0.88 1.23 -2.59
N TYR A 12 -0.06 1.82 -3.32
CA TYR A 12 -0.14 1.65 -4.78
C TYR A 12 0.21 2.88 -5.63
N VAL A 13 0.13 4.10 -5.07
CA VAL A 13 0.22 5.34 -5.87
C VAL A 13 1.45 6.18 -5.52
N LYS A 14 1.83 6.25 -4.25
CA LYS A 14 2.92 7.11 -3.76
C LYS A 14 4.33 6.65 -4.14
N GLY A 15 4.47 5.52 -4.82
CA GLY A 15 5.76 5.01 -5.32
C GLY A 15 6.66 4.38 -4.25
N PHE A 16 6.15 4.19 -3.03
CA PHE A 16 6.85 3.43 -2.01
C PHE A 16 6.89 1.94 -2.35
N ASN A 17 7.95 1.25 -1.94
CA ASN A 17 7.90 -0.19 -1.88
C ASN A 17 6.99 -0.62 -0.70
N VAL A 18 6.51 -1.87 -0.74
CA VAL A 18 5.53 -2.36 0.23
C VAL A 18 6.02 -2.20 1.68
N THR A 19 7.28 -2.53 1.96
CA THR A 19 7.86 -2.41 3.30
C THR A 19 7.92 -0.97 3.79
N GLN A 20 8.29 -0.02 2.92
CA GLN A 20 8.31 1.41 3.25
C GLN A 20 6.90 1.95 3.49
N ALA A 21 5.94 1.58 2.64
CA ALA A 21 4.55 1.98 2.80
C ALA A 21 3.98 1.48 4.13
N VAL A 22 4.18 0.20 4.47
CA VAL A 22 3.73 -0.39 5.73
C VAL A 22 4.30 0.36 6.93
N ARG A 23 5.62 0.57 6.98
CA ARG A 23 6.26 1.33 8.07
C ARG A 23 5.75 2.76 8.19
N TYR A 24 5.51 3.42 7.06
CA TYR A 24 4.96 4.77 7.04
C TYR A 24 3.54 4.80 7.62
N ILE A 25 2.69 3.86 7.22
CA ILE A 25 1.31 3.75 7.69
C ILE A 25 1.29 3.47 9.20
N GLU A 26 2.12 2.55 9.69
CA GLU A 26 2.22 2.23 11.12
C GLU A 26 2.68 3.42 11.96
N ALA A 27 3.60 4.24 11.44
CA ALA A 27 4.16 5.37 12.17
C ALA A 27 3.31 6.65 12.11
N ASN A 28 2.54 6.85 11.04
CA ASN A 28 1.84 8.13 10.79
C ASN A 28 0.31 8.03 10.84
N MET A 29 -0.27 6.84 10.88
CA MET A 29 -1.73 6.63 10.91
C MET A 29 -2.16 5.96 12.22
N SER A 30 -3.34 6.35 12.71
CA SER A 30 -3.94 5.80 13.93
C SER A 30 -4.17 4.29 13.84
N SER A 31 -4.10 3.59 14.98
CA SER A 31 -4.45 2.17 15.05
C SER A 31 -5.96 2.00 14.93
N THR A 32 -6.41 1.50 13.78
CA THR A 32 -7.81 1.17 13.52
C THR A 32 -7.93 -0.28 13.10
N PRO A 33 -9.06 -0.96 13.40
CA PRO A 33 -9.28 -2.35 13.01
C PRO A 33 -9.10 -2.57 11.50
N GLU A 34 -9.57 -1.63 10.68
CA GLU A 34 -9.50 -1.72 9.23
C GLU A 34 -8.06 -1.59 8.72
N ARG A 35 -7.25 -0.70 9.32
CA ARG A 35 -5.83 -0.59 9.00
C ARG A 35 -5.11 -1.89 9.32
N ASP A 36 -5.37 -2.43 10.51
CA ASP A 36 -4.71 -3.63 11.00
C ASP A 36 -5.09 -4.86 10.14
N GLU A 37 -6.34 -4.94 9.68
CA GLU A 37 -6.79 -5.96 8.75
C GLU A 37 -6.06 -5.87 7.39
N ILE A 38 -5.94 -4.66 6.82
CA ILE A 38 -5.22 -4.43 5.56
C ILE A 38 -3.74 -4.81 5.70
N LEU A 39 -3.08 -4.36 6.78
CA LEU A 39 -1.67 -4.66 7.03
C LEU A 39 -1.45 -6.16 7.26
N ALA A 40 -2.34 -6.82 8.02
CA ALA A 40 -2.30 -8.26 8.24
C ALA A 40 -2.49 -9.04 6.94
N PHE A 41 -3.38 -8.60 6.05
CA PHE A 41 -3.56 -9.20 4.72
C PHE A 41 -2.28 -9.12 3.89
N ILE A 42 -1.64 -7.95 3.85
CA ILE A 42 -0.39 -7.73 3.11
C ILE A 42 0.73 -8.61 3.67
N ALA A 43 0.88 -8.66 5.00
CA ALA A 43 1.90 -9.45 5.68
C ALA A 43 1.70 -10.96 5.50
N LYS A 44 0.45 -11.44 5.41
CA LYS A 44 0.13 -12.86 5.20
C LYS A 44 0.23 -13.30 3.73
N SER A 45 0.41 -12.38 2.78
CA SER A 45 0.48 -12.75 1.37
C SER A 45 1.78 -13.49 1.03
N THR A 46 1.68 -14.79 0.77
CA THR A 46 2.80 -15.68 0.41
C THR A 46 3.41 -15.39 -0.95
N ARG A 47 2.63 -14.85 -1.89
CA ARG A 47 3.08 -14.48 -3.24
C ARG A 47 3.41 -12.98 -3.39
N GLY A 48 3.26 -12.22 -2.31
CA GLY A 48 3.29 -10.76 -2.34
C GLY A 48 1.98 -10.15 -2.86
N ILE A 49 1.91 -8.83 -2.86
CA ILE A 49 0.74 -8.09 -3.34
C ILE A 49 0.97 -7.56 -4.76
N MET A 50 -0.12 -7.31 -5.49
CA MET A 50 -0.05 -6.71 -6.83
C MET A 50 0.75 -5.40 -6.76
N LYS A 51 1.66 -5.15 -7.71
CA LYS A 51 2.33 -3.85 -7.73
C LYS A 51 1.34 -2.78 -8.17
N GLY A 52 1.44 -1.59 -7.57
CA GLY A 52 0.67 -0.44 -8.00
C GLY A 52 0.97 -0.10 -9.46
N TYR A 53 0.17 0.82 -10.03
CA TYR A 53 0.37 1.33 -11.39
C TYR A 53 1.70 2.09 -11.47
N THR A 54 2.80 1.35 -11.54
CA THR A 54 4.04 1.84 -12.11
C THR A 54 3.63 2.26 -13.51
N ARG A 55 3.81 3.53 -13.87
CA ARG A 55 3.61 3.96 -15.26
C ARG A 55 4.42 2.99 -16.09
N ILE A 56 3.77 2.01 -16.71
CA ILE A 56 4.35 1.27 -17.80
C ILE A 56 4.67 2.39 -18.79
N PRO A 57 5.94 2.66 -19.13
CA PRO A 57 6.18 3.46 -20.31
C PRO A 57 5.62 2.60 -21.43
N GLY A 58 4.36 2.83 -21.78
CA GLY A 58 3.81 2.30 -23.02
C GLY A 58 4.77 2.80 -24.09
N ASN A 59 5.34 1.87 -24.85
CA ASN A 59 6.28 2.13 -25.93
C ASN A 59 6.02 3.51 -26.54
N SER A 60 6.85 4.47 -26.17
CA SER A 60 7.04 5.67 -26.96
C SER A 60 7.70 5.18 -28.24
N GLN A 61 6.86 4.99 -29.27
CA GLN A 61 7.14 4.78 -30.70
C GLN A 61 8.51 4.23 -31.05
#